data_AF-A0A4Q1AEX8-F1
#
_entry.id   AF-A0A4Q1AEX8-F1
#
_cell.length_a   1.000
_cell.length_b   1.000
_cell.length_c   1.000
_cell.angle_alpha   90.00
_cell.angle_beta   90.00
_cell.angle_gamma   90.00
#
_symmetry.space_group_name_H-M   'P 1'
#
loop_
_entity.id
_entity.type
_entity.pdbx_description
1 polymer ?
#
loop_
_entity_poly.entity_id
_entity_poly.type
_entity_poly.pdbx_seq_one_letter_code
_entity_poly.pdbx_strand_id
1 'polypeptide(L)'
;MKKAFSLLELIFAIVVIGIIASFAVPKYIDTRDSALASTIKRDLITVITSVQSYYLINQEIEKITDSVSVNESNWLVEDKKMLFNDKKEECLSLVLSESSIIITIEPSKGNVCKILEEMGVKSETFDLI
;
A
#
# COMPACT_ATOMS: atom_id res chain seq x y z
N MET A 1 -20.87 40.90 29.13
CA MET A 1 -20.85 41.07 27.66
C MET A 1 -19.85 40.07 27.09
N LYS A 2 -20.30 39.08 26.31
CA LYS A 2 -19.37 38.17 25.62
C LYS A 2 -18.79 38.92 24.41
N LYS A 3 -17.47 39.05 24.32
CA LYS A 3 -16.82 39.59 23.12
C LYS A 3 -17.06 38.63 21.97
N ALA A 4 -17.83 39.04 20.97
CA ALA A 4 -17.94 38.32 19.72
C ALA A 4 -16.65 38.54 18.91
N PHE A 5 -16.25 37.52 18.17
CA PHE A 5 -15.11 37.58 17.25
C PHE A 5 -15.41 38.60 16.14
N SER A 6 -14.43 39.42 15.76
CA SER A 6 -14.58 40.36 14.65
C SER A 6 -14.60 39.61 13.32
N LEU A 7 -15.44 40.08 12.39
CA LEU A 7 -15.44 39.58 11.01
C LEU A 7 -14.04 39.68 10.37
N LEU A 8 -13.28 40.73 10.70
CA LEU A 8 -11.92 40.92 10.20
C LEU A 8 -10.96 39.83 10.73
N GLU A 9 -11.07 39.47 12.00
CA GLU A 9 -10.25 38.44 12.62
C GLU A 9 -10.53 37.06 11.99
N LEU A 10 -11.79 36.79 11.65
CA LEU A 10 -12.19 35.54 10.99
C LEU A 10 -11.60 35.43 9.58
N ILE A 11 -11.66 36.52 8.80
CA ILE A 11 -11.11 36.55 7.45
C ILE A 11 -9.60 36.34 7.48
N PHE A 12 -8.89 37.04 8.38
CA PHE A 12 -7.44 36.89 8.50
C PHE A 12 -7.05 35.46 8.89
N ALA A 13 -7.78 34.84 9.82
CA ALA A 13 -7.55 33.45 10.21
C ALA A 13 -7.71 32.47 9.04
N ILE A 14 -8.77 32.61 8.23
CA ILE A 14 -9.01 31.74 7.06
C ILE A 14 -7.91 31.91 6.01
N VAL A 15 -7.47 33.15 5.74
CA VAL A 15 -6.39 33.43 4.79
C VAL A 15 -5.08 32.77 5.23
N VAL A 16 -4.72 32.90 6.51
CA VAL A 16 -3.49 32.29 7.04
C VAL A 16 -3.55 30.75 6.96
N ILE A 17 -4.69 30.14 7.34
CA ILE A 17 -4.87 28.68 7.22
C ILE A 17 -4.79 28.23 5.75
N GLY A 18 -5.35 29.00 4.82
CA GLY A 18 -5.31 28.70 3.39
C GLY A 18 -3.88 28.66 2.83
N ILE A 19 -3.03 29.63 3.22
CA ILE A 19 -1.63 29.68 2.78
C ILE A 19 -0.86 28.46 3.33
N ILE A 20 -1.00 28.16 4.62
CA ILE A 20 -0.30 27.04 5.24
C ILE A 20 -0.78 25.70 4.64
N ALA A 21 -2.09 25.54 4.46
CA ALA A 21 -2.68 24.31 3.91
C ALA A 21 -2.18 24.02 2.49
N SER A 22 -1.96 25.04 1.65
CA SER A 22 -1.46 24.87 0.29
C SER A 22 -0.11 24.16 0.22
N PHE A 23 0.76 24.33 1.23
CA PHE A 23 2.06 23.66 1.29
C PHE A 23 2.01 22.37 2.13
N ALA A 24 1.26 22.38 3.22
CA ALA A 24 1.20 21.26 4.15
C ALA A 24 0.44 20.05 3.57
N VAL A 25 -0.65 20.28 2.82
CA VAL A 25 -1.49 19.20 2.30
C VAL A 25 -0.75 18.32 1.29
N PRO A 26 -0.08 18.84 0.25
CA PRO A 26 0.69 18.00 -0.68
C PRO A 26 1.76 17.19 0.05
N LYS A 27 2.51 17.84 0.95
CA LYS A 27 3.58 17.17 1.72
C LYS A 27 3.04 16.05 2.61
N TYR A 28 1.87 16.26 3.21
CA TYR A 28 1.20 15.24 4.02
C TYR A 28 0.78 14.04 3.17
N ILE A 29 0.21 14.27 1.99
CA ILE A 29 -0.17 13.20 1.05
C ILE A 29 1.06 12.38 0.64
N ASP A 30 2.15 13.02 0.24
CA ASP A 30 3.39 12.32 -0.16
C ASP A 30 3.97 11.47 0.97
N THR A 31 3.97 12.01 2.20
CA THR A 31 4.48 11.31 3.38
C THR A 31 3.60 10.11 3.73
N ARG A 32 2.27 10.27 3.64
CA ARG A 32 1.31 9.19 3.84
C ARG A 32 1.47 8.10 2.79
N ASP A 33 1.57 8.47 1.52
CA ASP A 33 1.71 7.51 0.40
C ASP A 33 3.05 6.74 0.54
N SER A 34 4.14 7.41 0.94
CA SER A 34 5.44 6.76 1.21
C SER A 34 5.40 5.80 2.40
N ALA A 35 4.68 6.16 3.47
CA ALA A 35 4.49 5.27 4.62
C ALA A 35 3.66 4.05 4.25
N LEU A 36 2.61 4.23 3.46
CA LEU A 36 1.80 3.14 2.94
C LEU A 36 2.64 2.22 2.05
N ALA A 37 3.40 2.76 1.09
CA ALA A 37 4.32 1.98 0.25
C ALA A 37 5.30 1.14 1.09
N SER A 38 5.85 1.71 2.17
CA SER A 38 6.75 0.99 3.08
C SER A 38 6.08 -0.17 3.81
N THR A 39 4.82 -0.02 4.21
CA THR A 39 4.01 -1.10 4.79
C THR A 39 3.74 -2.18 3.74
N ILE A 40 3.28 -1.81 2.54
CA ILE A 40 2.98 -2.76 1.45
C ILE A 40 4.23 -3.56 1.06
N LYS A 41 5.39 -2.91 0.96
CA LYS A 41 6.66 -3.59 0.70
C LYS A 41 7.01 -4.61 1.79
N ARG A 42 6.78 -4.26 3.06
CA ARG A 42 7.02 -5.18 4.18
C ARG A 42 6.07 -6.37 4.12
N ASP A 43 4.80 -6.11 3.87
CA ASP A 43 3.77 -7.15 3.73
C ASP A 43 4.14 -8.11 2.60
N LEU A 44 4.57 -7.61 1.43
CA LEU A 44 5.05 -8.45 0.32
C LEU A 44 6.18 -9.39 0.74
N ILE A 45 7.21 -8.84 1.39
CA ILE A 45 8.35 -9.65 1.85
C ILE A 45 7.88 -10.72 2.83
N THR A 46 7.03 -10.35 3.79
CA THR A 46 6.47 -11.28 4.78
C THR A 46 5.60 -12.36 4.12
N VAL A 47 4.79 -12.01 3.13
CA VAL A 47 3.97 -12.98 2.39
C VAL A 47 4.85 -13.96 1.63
N ILE A 48 5.83 -13.48 0.87
CA ILE A 48 6.74 -14.33 0.10
C ILE A 48 7.46 -15.32 1.02
N THR A 49 8.07 -14.82 2.11
CA THR A 49 8.82 -15.70 3.01
C THR A 49 7.91 -16.68 3.77
N SER A 50 6.70 -16.27 4.14
CA SER A 50 5.74 -17.14 4.83
C SER A 50 5.22 -18.24 3.90
N VAL A 51 4.88 -17.88 2.66
CA VAL A 51 4.44 -18.83 1.64
C VAL A 51 5.57 -19.83 1.32
N GLN A 52 6.80 -19.36 1.09
CA GLN A 52 7.96 -20.24 0.88
C GLN A 52 8.18 -21.19 2.06
N SER A 53 8.14 -20.67 3.29
CA SER A 53 8.31 -21.50 4.49
C SER A 53 7.22 -22.55 4.66
N TYR A 54 5.96 -22.18 4.37
CA TYR A 54 4.83 -23.09 4.41
C TYR A 54 4.96 -24.20 3.35
N TYR A 55 5.31 -23.82 2.12
CA TYR A 55 5.50 -24.76 1.02
C TYR A 55 6.63 -25.77 1.30
N LEU A 56 7.74 -25.34 1.93
CA LEU A 56 8.83 -26.26 2.30
C LEU A 56 8.41 -27.33 3.31
N ILE A 57 7.45 -27.06 4.19
CA ILE A 57 6.99 -27.99 5.23
C ILE A 57 5.86 -28.88 4.70
N ASN A 58 4.89 -28.29 3.99
CA ASN A 58 3.65 -28.95 3.62
C ASN A 58 3.67 -29.50 2.18
N GLN A 59 4.61 -29.06 1.34
CA GLN A 59 4.73 -29.41 -0.08
C GLN A 59 3.52 -29.04 -0.96
N GLU A 60 2.52 -28.39 -0.39
CA GLU A 60 1.32 -27.91 -1.05
C GLU A 60 0.92 -26.54 -0.49
N ILE A 61 0.29 -25.72 -1.33
CA ILE A 61 -0.35 -24.48 -0.87
C ILE A 61 -1.60 -24.20 -1.73
N GLU A 62 -2.76 -24.17 -1.08
CA GLU A 62 -4.02 -23.87 -1.75
C GLU A 62 -4.40 -22.40 -1.65
N LYS A 63 -4.13 -21.77 -0.49
CA LYS A 63 -4.45 -20.36 -0.23
C LYS A 63 -3.27 -19.63 0.39
N ILE A 64 -3.13 -18.34 0.05
CA ILE A 64 -2.15 -17.45 0.68
C ILE A 64 -2.45 -17.32 2.18
N THR A 65 -3.74 -17.29 2.56
CA THR A 65 -4.20 -17.17 3.94
C THR A 65 -3.79 -18.32 4.85
N ASP A 66 -3.44 -19.48 4.29
CA ASP A 66 -3.00 -20.64 5.07
C ASP A 66 -1.59 -20.43 5.64
N SER A 67 -0.83 -19.54 5.01
CA SER A 67 0.56 -19.21 5.38
C SER A 67 0.70 -17.88 6.12
N VAL A 68 -0.17 -16.90 5.83
CA VAL A 68 -0.01 -15.53 6.33
C VAL A 68 -1.35 -14.80 6.41
N SER A 69 -1.55 -14.04 7.48
CA SER A 69 -2.65 -13.08 7.62
C SER A 69 -2.13 -11.68 7.32
N VAL A 70 -2.82 -10.97 6.43
CA VAL A 70 -2.46 -9.63 5.96
C VAL A 70 -3.58 -8.65 6.31
N ASN A 71 -3.27 -7.36 6.34
CA ASN A 71 -4.27 -6.36 6.67
C ASN A 71 -5.29 -6.21 5.53
N GLU A 72 -6.52 -6.70 5.77
CA GLU A 72 -7.65 -6.65 4.83
C GLU A 72 -8.09 -5.22 4.46
N SER A 73 -7.69 -4.19 5.22
CA SER A 73 -7.94 -2.80 4.85
C SER A 73 -7.07 -2.31 3.70
N ASN A 74 -5.91 -2.96 3.51
CA ASN A 74 -4.96 -2.62 2.44
C ASN A 74 -5.02 -3.61 1.28
N TRP A 75 -5.40 -4.87 1.55
CA TRP A 75 -5.28 -5.96 0.61
C TRP A 75 -6.62 -6.65 0.38
N LEU A 76 -6.91 -6.93 -0.88
CA LEU A 76 -8.01 -7.82 -1.28
C LEU A 76 -7.40 -9.20 -1.53
N VAL A 77 -7.76 -10.18 -0.71
CA VAL A 77 -7.24 -11.55 -0.82
C VAL A 77 -8.32 -12.45 -1.40
N GLU A 78 -8.02 -13.06 -2.54
CA GLU A 78 -8.84 -14.04 -3.24
C GLU A 78 -8.09 -15.37 -3.30
N ASP A 79 -8.22 -16.25 -2.31
CA ASP A 79 -7.58 -17.58 -2.21
C ASP A 79 -6.09 -17.61 -2.64
N LYS A 80 -5.81 -17.69 -3.96
CA LYS A 80 -4.48 -17.71 -4.60
C LYS A 80 -3.96 -16.34 -5.06
N LYS A 81 -4.73 -15.27 -4.92
CA LYS A 81 -4.39 -13.93 -5.40
C LYS A 81 -4.52 -12.91 -4.29
N MET A 82 -3.64 -11.93 -4.29
CA MET A 82 -3.66 -10.82 -3.37
C MET A 82 -3.45 -9.53 -4.15
N LEU A 83 -4.41 -8.63 -4.06
CA LEU A 83 -4.49 -7.41 -4.85
C LEU A 83 -4.36 -6.19 -3.95
N PHE A 84 -3.64 -5.19 -4.42
CA PHE A 84 -3.52 -3.88 -3.79
C PHE A 84 -4.00 -2.79 -4.74
N ASN A 85 -4.89 -1.94 -4.22
CA ASN A 85 -5.55 -0.89 -4.97
C ASN A 85 -5.10 0.48 -4.45
N ASP A 86 -4.49 1.30 -5.32
CA ASP A 86 -4.22 2.70 -5.00
C ASP A 86 -5.38 3.57 -5.51
N LYS A 87 -6.10 4.21 -4.59
CA LYS A 87 -7.17 5.19 -4.88
C LYS A 87 -8.23 4.74 -5.91
N LYS A 88 -8.44 3.42 -6.05
CA LYS A 88 -9.40 2.66 -6.89
C LYS A 88 -8.85 1.97 -8.13
N GLU A 89 -7.56 2.11 -8.44
CA GLU A 89 -6.94 1.31 -9.50
C GLU A 89 -6.09 0.18 -8.91
N GLU A 90 -6.29 -1.04 -9.43
CA GLU A 90 -5.45 -2.20 -9.12
C GLU A 90 -4.06 -1.96 -9.71
N CYS A 91 -3.05 -1.81 -8.85
CA CYS A 91 -1.70 -1.47 -9.29
C CYS A 91 -0.64 -2.49 -8.87
N LEU A 92 -0.97 -3.42 -7.99
CA LEU A 92 -0.08 -4.51 -7.58
C LEU A 92 -0.92 -5.78 -7.34
N SER A 93 -0.48 -6.89 -7.93
CA SER A 93 -1.09 -8.20 -7.75
C SER A 93 -0.02 -9.25 -7.47
N LEU A 94 -0.28 -10.09 -6.48
CA LEU A 94 0.51 -11.26 -6.14
C LEU A 94 -0.32 -12.50 -6.45
N VAL A 95 0.18 -13.38 -7.32
CA VAL A 95 -0.51 -14.58 -7.78
C VAL A 95 0.32 -15.80 -7.42
N LEU A 96 -0.30 -16.72 -6.68
CA LEU A 96 0.26 -18.00 -6.30
C LEU A 96 0.01 -19.02 -7.43
N SER A 97 1.09 -19.53 -8.00
CA SER A 97 1.12 -20.66 -8.92
C SER A 97 1.67 -21.90 -8.21
N GLU A 98 1.58 -23.08 -8.84
CA GLU A 98 1.90 -24.38 -8.18
C GLU A 98 3.27 -24.42 -7.50
N SER A 99 4.28 -23.74 -8.04
CA SER A 99 5.64 -23.73 -7.50
C SER A 99 6.29 -22.35 -7.44
N SER A 100 5.52 -21.28 -7.69
CA SER A 100 6.06 -19.91 -7.77
C SER A 100 5.03 -18.85 -7.38
N ILE A 101 5.55 -17.72 -6.89
CA ILE A 101 4.78 -16.51 -6.61
C ILE A 101 5.12 -15.48 -7.68
N ILE A 102 4.12 -15.03 -8.42
CA ILE A 102 4.27 -14.00 -9.45
C ILE A 102 3.82 -12.68 -8.86
N ILE A 103 4.72 -11.71 -8.79
CA ILE A 103 4.40 -10.33 -8.45
C ILE A 103 4.27 -9.56 -9.77
N THR A 104 3.18 -8.85 -9.93
CA THR A 104 2.95 -7.93 -11.04
C THR A 104 2.67 -6.55 -10.48
N ILE A 105 3.47 -5.57 -10.85
CA ILE A 105 3.29 -4.17 -10.48
C ILE A 105 3.09 -3.31 -11.74
N GLU A 106 2.14 -2.39 -11.66
CA GLU A 106 1.84 -1.40 -12.68
C GLU A 106 2.01 0.03 -12.08
N PRO A 107 3.22 0.62 -12.18
CA PRO A 107 3.55 1.91 -11.58
C PRO A 107 2.69 3.08 -12.10
N SER A 108 2.11 2.94 -13.28
CA SER A 108 1.33 4.00 -13.94
C SER A 108 -0.05 4.21 -13.33
N LYS A 109 -0.56 3.25 -12.56
CA LYS A 109 -1.93 3.25 -12.00
C LYS A 109 -2.02 3.84 -10.59
N GLY A 110 -0.89 4.20 -9.96
CA GLY A 110 -0.90 4.69 -8.59
C GLY A 110 0.40 5.36 -8.14
N ASN A 111 0.27 6.40 -7.31
CA ASN A 111 1.41 7.07 -6.70
C ASN A 111 2.16 6.13 -5.74
N VAL A 112 1.42 5.30 -4.99
CA VAL A 112 2.00 4.30 -4.09
C VAL A 112 2.77 3.25 -4.87
N CYS A 113 2.24 2.78 -5.99
CA CYS A 113 2.90 1.78 -6.85
C CYS A 113 4.14 2.34 -7.56
N LYS A 114 4.13 3.62 -7.94
CA LYS A 114 5.34 4.31 -8.39
C LYS A 114 6.42 4.36 -7.31
N ILE A 115 6.06 4.73 -6.08
CA ILE A 115 7.00 4.75 -4.94
C ILE A 115 7.54 3.33 -4.66
N LEU A 116 6.69 2.30 -4.75
CA LEU A 116 7.11 0.90 -4.59
C LEU A 116 8.17 0.48 -5.60
N GLU A 117 8.01 0.87 -6.88
CA GLU A 117 9.02 0.63 -7.91
C GLU A 117 10.34 1.36 -7.61
N GLU A 118 10.28 2.63 -7.20
CA GLU A 118 11.44 3.40 -6.77
C GLU A 118 12.14 2.78 -5.54
N MET A 119 11.38 2.11 -4.67
CA MET A 119 11.89 1.33 -3.53
C MET A 119 12.44 -0.05 -3.93
N GLY A 120 12.40 -0.42 -5.22
CA GLY A 120 12.96 -1.64 -5.77
C GLY A 120 12.01 -2.83 -5.86
N VAL A 121 10.69 -2.63 -5.68
CA VAL A 121 9.69 -3.68 -5.92
C VAL A 121 9.42 -3.74 -7.42
N LYS A 122 9.76 -4.85 -8.06
CA LYS A 122 9.56 -5.07 -9.50
C LYS A 122 8.66 -6.27 -9.74
N SER A 123 8.13 -6.37 -10.96
CA SER A 123 7.41 -7.56 -11.39
C SER A 123 8.42 -8.71 -11.53
N GLU A 124 8.42 -9.59 -10.55
CA GLU A 124 9.35 -10.70 -10.44
C GLU A 124 8.59 -11.97 -10.06
N THR A 125 9.13 -13.10 -10.52
CA THR A 125 8.64 -14.43 -10.14
C THR A 125 9.61 -15.00 -9.12
N PHE A 126 9.08 -15.40 -7.97
CA PHE A 126 9.82 -16.03 -6.89
C PHE A 126 9.49 -17.52 -6.88
N ASP A 127 10.50 -18.36 -7.03
CA ASP A 127 10.31 -19.80 -6.87
C ASP A 127 10.12 -20.16 -5.39
N LEU A 128 9.28 -21.18 -5.14
CA LEU A 128 8.97 -21.67 -3.80
C LEU A 128 9.99 -22.69 -3.26
N ILE A 129 11.00 -23.05 -4.07
CA ILE A 129 12.01 -24.08 -3.81
C ILE A 129 13.40 -23.46 -3.92
#